data_AF-A0A521BZ23-F1
#
_entry.id   AF-A0A521BZ23-F1
#
_cell.length_a   1.000
_cell.length_b   1.000
_cell.length_c   1.000
_cell.angle_alpha   90.00
_cell.angle_beta   90.00
_cell.angle_gamma   90.00
#
_symmetry.space_group_name_H-M   'P 1'
#
loop_
_entity.id
_entity.type
_entity.pdbx_description
1 polymer ?
#
loop_
_entity_poly.entity_id
_entity_poly.type
_entity_poly.pdbx_seq_one_letter_code
_entity_poly.pdbx_strand_id
1 'polypeptide(L)'
;MQTLLKPLVLVALFLPLIATAGYAQFEEPEIEKIGQDRHSWFMSQFGDVKWTGQGFYDKTEIDGRQTNEIRARLQEVYGDPTKTIEDLIKLEDFRPAQAIQFEYWFVIDDSIPMMVLDIDGPFGRGLVYAGASEYIDLMPQIKRYFSQEIMAVNDLPTYQDYYYSPERRQWFNVTHEDGSYRTTKISSPPGMTY
;
A
#
# COMPACT_ATOMS: atom_id res chain seq x y z
N MET A 1 74.26 -5.93 47.10
CA MET A 1 72.83 -6.23 47.32
C MET A 1 72.04 -5.47 46.27
N GLN A 2 71.69 -6.15 45.17
CA GLN A 2 70.36 -6.73 44.91
C GLN A 2 69.39 -5.64 44.40
N THR A 3 69.24 -5.52 43.08
CA THR A 3 68.10 -6.05 42.28
C THR A 3 66.85 -5.18 42.43
N LEU A 4 66.13 -4.70 41.42
CA LEU A 4 65.64 -5.35 40.20
C LEU A 4 65.11 -4.24 39.26
N LEU A 5 65.35 -4.42 37.96
CA LEU A 5 64.47 -3.86 36.92
C LEU A 5 63.02 -4.27 37.21
N LYS A 6 62.08 -3.33 37.18
CA LYS A 6 60.64 -3.62 37.10
C LYS A 6 60.13 -3.39 35.68
N PRO A 7 59.20 -4.24 35.20
CA PRO A 7 58.99 -4.48 33.80
C PRO A 7 58.05 -3.43 33.18
N LEU A 8 58.32 -3.20 31.89
CA LEU A 8 57.46 -2.59 30.89
C LEU A 8 56.02 -3.14 31.01
N VAL A 9 55.10 -2.37 31.58
CA VAL A 9 53.67 -2.68 31.47
C VAL A 9 53.24 -2.18 30.09
N LEU A 10 53.26 -3.10 29.13
CA LEU A 10 52.62 -2.93 27.83
C LEU A 10 51.12 -2.74 28.09
N VAL A 11 50.65 -1.49 28.05
CA VAL A 11 49.23 -1.20 28.00
C VAL A 11 48.75 -1.67 26.63
N ALA A 12 48.22 -2.89 26.58
CA ALA A 12 47.44 -3.35 25.46
C ALA A 12 46.18 -2.48 25.36
N LEU A 13 46.23 -1.49 24.47
CA LEU A 13 45.07 -0.75 24.00
C LEU A 13 44.11 -1.76 23.34
N PHE A 14 43.16 -2.27 24.12
CA PHE A 14 41.93 -2.83 23.59
C PHE A 14 41.18 -1.69 22.89
N LEU A 15 41.47 -1.49 21.59
CA LEU A 15 40.55 -0.82 20.69
C LEU A 15 39.30 -1.70 20.62
N PRO A 16 38.13 -1.27 21.11
CA PRO A 16 36.92 -1.93 20.67
C PRO A 16 36.83 -1.65 19.17
N LEU A 17 37.00 -2.69 18.35
CA LEU A 17 36.39 -2.67 17.03
C LEU A 17 34.90 -2.50 17.28
N ILE A 18 34.44 -1.26 17.20
CA ILE A 18 33.03 -0.97 16.97
C ILE A 18 32.80 -1.54 15.58
N ALA A 19 32.40 -2.82 15.54
CA ALA A 19 31.71 -3.37 14.39
C ALA A 19 30.44 -2.55 14.27
N THR A 20 30.50 -1.46 13.50
CA THR A 20 29.30 -0.88 12.92
C THR A 20 28.74 -1.99 12.07
N ALA A 21 27.80 -2.75 12.64
CA ALA A 21 26.88 -3.54 11.86
C ALA A 21 26.23 -2.52 10.92
N GLY A 22 26.74 -2.45 9.69
CA GLY A 22 26.08 -1.76 8.61
C GLY A 22 24.81 -2.53 8.33
N TYR A 23 23.81 -2.34 9.18
CA TYR A 23 22.45 -2.35 8.71
C TYR A 23 22.46 -1.27 7.65
N ALA A 24 22.35 -1.67 6.38
CA ALA A 24 21.99 -0.73 5.34
C ALA A 24 20.76 0.01 5.88
N GLN A 25 20.98 1.25 6.29
CA GLN A 25 19.90 2.13 6.69
C GLN A 25 19.16 2.37 5.39
N PHE A 26 18.13 1.56 5.16
CA PHE A 26 17.24 1.77 4.04
C PHE A 26 16.61 3.13 4.27
N GLU A 27 16.82 4.03 3.32
CA GLU A 27 16.19 5.33 3.31
C GLU A 27 14.68 5.12 3.21
N GLU A 28 13.90 5.88 3.99
CA GLU A 28 12.45 5.76 3.93
C GLU A 28 11.99 6.11 2.50
N PRO A 29 11.22 5.23 1.84
CA PRO A 29 10.88 5.43 0.44
C PRO A 29 9.91 6.60 0.30
N GLU A 30 10.12 7.43 -0.72
CA GLU A 30 9.18 8.50 -1.06
C GLU A 30 8.01 7.90 -1.86
N ILE A 31 6.81 7.98 -1.32
CA ILE A 31 5.59 7.43 -1.94
C ILE A 31 4.75 8.56 -2.54
N GLU A 32 4.81 8.71 -3.87
CA GLU A 32 3.95 9.64 -4.60
C GLU A 32 2.67 8.96 -5.07
N LYS A 33 1.49 9.42 -4.61
CA LYS A 33 0.21 8.98 -5.16
C LYS A 33 -0.09 9.67 -6.49
N ILE A 34 -0.51 8.88 -7.46
CA ILE A 34 -0.93 9.33 -8.78
C ILE A 34 -2.44 9.56 -8.82
N GLY A 35 -2.83 10.81 -9.05
CA GLY A 35 -4.23 11.19 -9.25
C GLY A 35 -4.79 10.73 -10.59
N GLN A 36 -6.13 10.82 -10.72
CA GLN A 36 -6.84 10.50 -11.96
C GLN A 36 -6.35 11.35 -13.15
N ASP A 37 -5.99 12.61 -12.89
CA ASP A 37 -5.44 13.57 -13.86
C ASP A 37 -4.07 13.15 -14.43
N ARG A 38 -3.28 12.39 -13.65
CA ARG A 38 -1.95 11.90 -14.04
C ARG A 38 -1.93 10.44 -14.49
N HIS A 39 -3.08 9.76 -14.54
CA HIS A 39 -3.16 8.37 -15.00
C HIS A 39 -2.57 8.19 -16.42
N SER A 40 -2.89 9.09 -17.35
CA SER A 40 -2.35 9.01 -18.73
C SER A 40 -0.83 9.18 -18.79
N TRP A 41 -0.28 10.05 -17.93
CA TRP A 41 1.18 10.18 -17.79
C TRP A 41 1.79 8.89 -17.25
N PHE A 42 1.21 8.32 -16.20
CA PHE A 42 1.70 7.07 -15.62
C PHE A 42 1.72 5.93 -16.64
N MET A 43 0.63 5.76 -17.40
CA MET A 43 0.57 4.76 -18.47
C MET A 43 1.61 4.99 -19.57
N SER A 44 1.94 6.26 -19.87
CA SER A 44 3.01 6.57 -20.81
C SER A 44 4.41 6.24 -20.27
N GLN A 45 4.62 6.30 -18.95
CA GLN A 45 5.93 6.01 -18.34
C GLN A 45 6.12 4.53 -18.06
N PHE A 46 5.07 3.86 -17.59
CA PHE A 46 5.14 2.50 -17.03
C PHE A 46 4.23 1.50 -17.75
N GLY A 47 3.69 1.84 -18.92
CA GLY A 47 2.75 0.97 -19.65
C GLY A 47 3.29 -0.40 -20.05
N ASP A 48 4.62 -0.52 -20.21
CA ASP A 48 5.29 -1.74 -20.65
C ASP A 48 5.84 -2.60 -19.49
N VAL A 49 5.58 -2.22 -18.23
CA VAL A 49 6.10 -2.97 -17.08
C VAL A 49 5.40 -4.31 -16.92
N LYS A 50 6.16 -5.30 -16.48
CA LYS A 50 5.62 -6.61 -16.10
C LYS A 50 5.13 -6.56 -14.67
N TRP A 51 3.82 -6.44 -14.49
CA TRP A 51 3.19 -6.43 -13.18
C TRP A 51 3.27 -7.80 -12.49
N THR A 52 3.56 -7.79 -11.19
CA THR A 52 3.56 -8.98 -10.35
C THR A 52 3.18 -8.64 -8.92
N GLY A 53 2.56 -9.60 -8.21
CA GLY A 53 2.38 -9.54 -6.75
C GLY A 53 3.53 -10.19 -5.97
N GLN A 54 4.52 -10.74 -6.67
CA GLN A 54 5.70 -11.34 -6.03
C GLN A 54 6.47 -10.30 -5.23
N GLY A 55 6.87 -10.62 -4.00
CA GLY A 55 7.56 -9.69 -3.10
C GLY A 55 6.63 -8.99 -2.09
N PHE A 56 5.31 -9.00 -2.32
CA PHE A 56 4.32 -8.46 -1.37
C PHE A 56 3.76 -9.51 -0.39
N TYR A 57 4.40 -10.66 -0.25
CA TYR A 57 3.90 -11.80 0.53
C TYR A 57 4.05 -11.64 2.05
N ASP A 58 5.00 -10.81 2.49
CA ASP A 58 5.23 -10.58 3.89
C ASP A 58 3.98 -9.95 4.51
N LYS A 59 3.50 -10.58 5.59
CA LYS A 59 2.33 -10.08 6.31
C LYS A 59 2.67 -8.77 7.00
N THR A 60 1.86 -7.75 6.74
CA THR A 60 1.89 -6.49 7.48
C THR A 60 0.55 -6.29 8.19
N GLU A 61 0.47 -5.26 9.03
CA GLU A 61 -0.74 -5.02 9.82
C GLU A 61 -1.98 -4.78 8.94
N ILE A 62 -1.80 -4.11 7.80
CA ILE A 62 -2.88 -3.82 6.85
C ILE A 62 -3.57 -5.10 6.36
N ASP A 63 -2.86 -6.21 6.18
CA ASP A 63 -3.43 -7.47 5.67
C ASP A 63 -4.48 -8.08 6.62
N GLY A 64 -4.43 -7.70 7.90
CA GLY A 64 -5.39 -8.14 8.91
C GLY A 64 -6.60 -7.21 9.07
N ARG A 65 -6.58 -6.00 8.51
CA ARG A 65 -7.62 -4.98 8.69
C ARG A 65 -8.78 -5.17 7.73
N GLN A 66 -9.97 -4.70 8.11
CA GLN A 66 -11.12 -4.71 7.20
C GLN A 66 -10.92 -3.66 6.11
N THR A 67 -11.33 -3.96 4.87
CA THR A 67 -11.01 -3.09 3.74
C THR A 67 -11.69 -1.72 3.82
N ASN A 68 -12.85 -1.62 4.46
CA ASN A 68 -13.51 -0.34 4.73
C ASN A 68 -12.69 0.58 5.65
N GLU A 69 -12.02 0.02 6.65
CA GLU A 69 -11.09 0.75 7.52
C GLU A 69 -9.85 1.18 6.73
N ILE A 70 -9.29 0.26 5.95
CA ILE A 70 -8.12 0.54 5.13
C ILE A 70 -8.42 1.66 4.12
N ARG A 71 -9.59 1.63 3.47
CA ARG A 71 -10.03 2.65 2.51
C ARG A 71 -10.14 4.04 3.15
N ALA A 72 -10.64 4.13 4.40
CA ALA A 72 -10.69 5.39 5.14
C ALA A 72 -9.28 5.94 5.40
N ARG A 73 -8.37 5.07 5.83
CA ARG A 73 -6.97 5.44 6.11
C ARG A 73 -6.23 5.88 4.85
N LEU A 74 -6.42 5.15 3.74
CA LEU A 74 -5.88 5.53 2.44
C LEU A 74 -6.38 6.91 2.00
N GLN A 75 -7.64 7.24 2.27
CA GLN A 75 -8.18 8.56 1.97
C GLN A 75 -7.50 9.67 2.78
N GLU A 76 -7.23 9.41 4.04
CA GLU A 76 -6.55 10.38 4.90
C GLU A 76 -5.11 10.62 4.44
N VAL A 77 -4.37 9.56 4.09
CA VAL A 77 -2.96 9.69 3.69
C VAL A 77 -2.80 10.19 2.26
N TYR A 78 -3.59 9.67 1.32
CA TYR A 78 -3.35 9.84 -0.12
C TYR A 78 -4.54 10.44 -0.89
N GLY A 79 -5.62 10.82 -0.20
CA GLY A 79 -6.83 11.36 -0.82
C GLY A 79 -7.63 10.30 -1.59
N ASP A 80 -8.43 10.75 -2.55
CA ASP A 80 -9.31 9.88 -3.33
C ASP A 80 -8.55 8.81 -4.13
N PRO A 81 -9.16 7.65 -4.44
CA PRO A 81 -8.56 6.65 -5.32
C PRO A 81 -8.14 7.24 -6.68
N THR A 82 -7.17 6.60 -7.33
CA THR A 82 -6.83 6.91 -8.73
C THR A 82 -7.97 6.52 -9.67
N LYS A 83 -8.61 5.38 -9.38
CA LYS A 83 -9.85 4.94 -10.03
C LYS A 83 -10.79 4.31 -9.01
N THR A 84 -12.08 4.51 -9.22
CA THR A 84 -13.16 3.83 -8.50
C THR A 84 -13.82 2.81 -9.42
N ILE A 85 -14.67 1.93 -8.87
CA ILE A 85 -15.53 1.06 -9.67
C ILE A 85 -16.38 1.87 -10.67
N GLU A 86 -16.77 3.11 -10.32
CA GLU A 86 -17.54 3.98 -11.21
C GLU A 86 -16.77 4.40 -12.46
N ASP A 87 -15.46 4.50 -12.35
CA ASP A 87 -14.57 4.77 -13.49
C ASP A 87 -14.34 3.49 -14.30
N LEU A 88 -14.12 2.38 -13.60
CA LEU A 88 -13.76 1.10 -14.22
C LEU A 88 -14.90 0.48 -15.02
N ILE A 89 -16.15 0.60 -14.57
CA ILE A 89 -17.31 0.03 -15.29
C ILE A 89 -17.58 0.70 -16.65
N LYS A 90 -17.01 1.89 -16.88
CA LYS A 90 -17.16 2.63 -18.14
C LYS A 90 -16.20 2.11 -19.22
N LEU A 91 -15.24 1.26 -18.87
CA LEU A 91 -14.29 0.67 -19.80
C LEU A 91 -14.98 -0.42 -20.62
N GLU A 92 -14.71 -0.44 -21.93
CA GLU A 92 -15.32 -1.40 -22.86
C GLU A 92 -15.02 -2.87 -22.52
N ASP A 93 -13.89 -3.11 -21.85
CA ASP A 93 -13.39 -4.43 -21.44
C ASP A 93 -13.65 -4.76 -19.97
N PHE A 94 -14.43 -3.95 -19.25
CA PHE A 94 -14.75 -4.20 -17.85
C PHE A 94 -15.46 -5.55 -17.68
N ARG A 95 -14.86 -6.42 -16.86
CA ARG A 95 -15.48 -7.71 -16.50
C ARG A 95 -16.03 -7.58 -15.08
N PRO A 96 -17.35 -7.69 -14.86
CA PRO A 96 -17.93 -7.66 -13.52
C PRO A 96 -17.39 -8.74 -12.57
N ALA A 97 -16.86 -9.85 -13.11
CA ALA A 97 -16.18 -10.89 -12.34
C ALA A 97 -14.81 -10.45 -11.78
N GLN A 98 -14.28 -9.31 -12.24
CA GLN A 98 -13.05 -8.67 -11.79
C GLN A 98 -13.38 -7.37 -11.04
N ALA A 99 -14.53 -7.26 -10.34
CA ALA A 99 -14.97 -6.01 -9.74
C ALA A 99 -13.92 -5.47 -8.77
N ILE A 100 -13.02 -4.65 -9.31
CA ILE A 100 -12.07 -3.84 -8.58
C ILE A 100 -12.88 -2.65 -8.08
N GLN A 101 -12.84 -2.45 -6.78
CA GLN A 101 -13.67 -1.47 -6.09
C GLN A 101 -13.01 -0.10 -6.15
N PHE A 102 -11.69 -0.11 -5.97
CA PHE A 102 -10.84 1.05 -6.18
C PHE A 102 -9.42 0.62 -6.51
N GLU A 103 -8.67 1.54 -7.12
CA GLU A 103 -7.25 1.43 -7.37
C GLU A 103 -6.55 2.69 -6.86
N TYR A 104 -5.47 2.51 -6.11
CA TYR A 104 -4.47 3.53 -5.85
C TYR A 104 -3.20 3.20 -6.62
N TRP A 105 -2.70 4.19 -7.34
CA TRP A 105 -1.51 4.07 -8.16
C TRP A 105 -0.43 4.96 -7.56
N PHE A 106 0.79 4.44 -7.50
CA PHE A 106 1.91 5.10 -6.85
C PHE A 106 3.16 5.02 -7.71
N VAL A 107 4.01 6.02 -7.54
CA VAL A 107 5.42 6.00 -7.94
C VAL A 107 6.25 6.08 -6.66
N ILE A 108 7.13 5.11 -6.46
CA ILE A 108 8.04 5.06 -5.32
C ILE A 108 9.43 5.50 -5.79
N ASP A 109 10.05 6.42 -5.05
CA ASP A 109 11.37 6.96 -5.36
C ASP A 109 11.52 7.36 -6.84
N ASP A 110 10.52 8.08 -7.36
CA ASP A 110 10.39 8.58 -8.74
C ASP A 110 10.42 7.54 -9.88
N SER A 111 10.55 6.25 -9.57
CA SER A 111 10.94 5.25 -10.59
C SER A 111 10.25 3.89 -10.48
N ILE A 112 9.71 3.55 -9.31
CA ILE A 112 9.13 2.22 -9.07
C ILE A 112 7.61 2.32 -9.10
N PRO A 113 6.94 1.80 -10.15
CA PRO A 113 5.49 1.82 -10.21
C PRO A 113 4.90 0.75 -9.28
N MET A 114 3.90 1.15 -8.50
CA MET A 114 3.13 0.28 -7.62
C MET A 114 1.64 0.56 -7.76
N MET A 115 0.81 -0.48 -7.70
CA MET A 115 -0.63 -0.41 -7.64
C MET A 115 -1.13 -1.17 -6.42
N VAL A 116 -2.12 -0.58 -5.76
CA VAL A 116 -2.83 -1.19 -4.63
C VAL A 116 -4.32 -1.16 -4.95
N LEU A 117 -4.97 -2.31 -4.85
CA LEU A 117 -6.35 -2.48 -5.28
C LEU A 117 -7.16 -3.32 -4.31
N ASP A 118 -8.46 -3.05 -4.28
CA ASP A 118 -9.44 -3.83 -3.53
C ASP A 118 -10.36 -4.59 -4.50
N ILE A 119 -10.49 -5.90 -4.29
CA ILE A 119 -11.40 -6.78 -5.04
C ILE A 119 -12.52 -7.37 -4.17
N ASP A 120 -12.36 -7.31 -2.85
CA ASP A 120 -13.26 -7.99 -1.91
C ASP A 120 -14.26 -7.02 -1.28
N GLY A 121 -13.96 -5.72 -1.29
CA GLY A 121 -14.85 -4.68 -0.79
C GLY A 121 -15.04 -4.70 0.72
N PRO A 122 -16.18 -4.20 1.22
CA PRO A 122 -16.41 -4.04 2.66
C PRO A 122 -16.52 -5.37 3.42
N PHE A 123 -16.53 -6.51 2.72
CA PHE A 123 -16.60 -7.85 3.29
C PHE A 123 -15.22 -8.51 3.41
N GLY A 124 -14.20 -7.91 2.79
CA GLY A 124 -12.84 -8.41 2.72
C GLY A 124 -11.92 -7.90 3.83
N ARG A 125 -10.66 -8.35 3.73
CA ARG A 125 -9.55 -7.87 4.54
C ARG A 125 -8.31 -7.72 3.66
N GLY A 126 -7.47 -6.76 4.03
CA GLY A 126 -6.25 -6.47 3.28
C GLY A 126 -6.53 -5.89 1.90
N LEU A 127 -5.48 -5.83 1.10
CA LEU A 127 -5.49 -5.32 -0.27
C LEU A 127 -4.62 -6.21 -1.16
N VAL A 128 -4.86 -6.13 -2.46
CA VAL A 128 -3.99 -6.74 -3.46
C VAL A 128 -2.95 -5.71 -3.90
N TYR A 129 -1.71 -6.16 -4.04
CA TYR A 129 -0.58 -5.33 -4.45
C TYR A 129 -0.03 -5.84 -5.78
N ALA A 130 0.34 -4.90 -6.64
CA ALA A 130 1.11 -5.17 -7.84
C ALA A 130 2.25 -4.16 -7.96
N GLY A 131 3.42 -4.63 -8.36
CA GLY A 131 4.56 -3.78 -8.69
C GLY A 131 5.28 -4.29 -9.93
N ALA A 132 6.22 -3.51 -10.46
CA ALA A 132 7.04 -3.94 -11.59
C ALA A 132 8.02 -5.04 -11.16
N SER A 133 8.06 -6.15 -11.92
CA SER A 133 8.83 -7.35 -11.56
C SER A 133 10.33 -7.14 -11.41
N GLU A 134 10.88 -6.08 -12.00
CA GLU A 134 12.29 -5.74 -11.85
C GLU A 134 12.66 -5.23 -10.45
N TYR A 135 11.67 -4.81 -9.64
CA TYR A 135 11.85 -4.30 -8.29
C TYR A 135 11.36 -5.25 -7.19
N ILE A 136 11.17 -6.55 -7.48
CA ILE A 136 10.59 -7.54 -6.54
C ILE A 136 11.31 -7.53 -5.18
N ASP A 137 12.63 -7.38 -5.17
CA ASP A 137 13.43 -7.44 -3.94
C ASP A 137 13.19 -6.21 -3.01
N LEU A 138 12.67 -5.10 -3.55
CA LEU A 138 12.34 -3.89 -2.78
C LEU A 138 10.92 -3.93 -2.21
N MET A 139 10.02 -4.70 -2.82
CA MET A 139 8.60 -4.75 -2.47
C MET A 139 8.30 -5.12 -1.01
N PRO A 140 9.00 -6.07 -0.36
CA PRO A 140 8.73 -6.39 1.05
C PRO A 140 8.90 -5.17 1.97
N GLN A 141 9.88 -4.33 1.65
CA GLN A 141 10.17 -3.14 2.44
C GLN A 141 9.24 -1.98 2.14
N ILE A 142 8.95 -1.75 0.84
CA ILE A 142 7.94 -0.78 0.42
C ILE A 142 6.60 -1.09 1.08
N LYS A 143 6.16 -2.35 1.07
CA LYS A 143 4.92 -2.78 1.73
C LYS A 143 4.93 -2.51 3.24
N ARG A 144 6.06 -2.75 3.89
CA ARG A 144 6.22 -2.52 5.33
C ARG A 144 6.07 -1.04 5.66
N TYR A 145 6.75 -0.17 4.92
CA TYR A 145 6.67 1.27 5.12
C TYR A 145 5.27 1.80 4.82
N PHE A 146 4.72 1.46 3.66
CA PHE A 146 3.34 1.81 3.26
C PHE A 146 2.31 1.39 4.32
N SER A 147 2.44 0.16 4.85
CA SER A 147 1.56 -0.30 5.93
C SER A 147 1.75 0.50 7.21
N GLN A 148 2.96 0.94 7.55
CA GLN A 148 3.22 1.75 8.74
C GLN A 148 2.58 3.14 8.61
N GLU A 149 2.76 3.80 7.47
CA GLU A 149 2.17 5.12 7.20
C GLU A 149 0.64 5.10 7.34
N ILE A 150 -0.03 4.14 6.70
CA ILE A 150 -1.50 4.03 6.72
C ILE A 150 -2.02 3.66 8.12
N MET A 151 -1.29 2.82 8.85
CA MET A 151 -1.70 2.44 10.21
C MET A 151 -1.44 3.54 11.25
N ALA A 152 -0.57 4.50 10.96
CA ALA A 152 -0.30 5.64 11.85
C ALA A 152 -1.48 6.63 11.94
N VAL A 153 -2.41 6.59 10.97
CA VAL A 153 -3.63 7.40 10.99
C VAL A 153 -4.54 6.97 12.14
N ASN A 154 -5.06 7.94 12.90
CA ASN A 154 -6.04 7.68 13.97
C ASN A 154 -7.42 8.28 13.65
N ASP A 155 -7.43 9.43 13.00
CA ASP A 155 -8.65 10.13 12.62
C ASP A 155 -9.03 9.72 11.19
N LEU A 156 -10.18 9.07 11.06
CA LEU A 156 -10.63 8.51 9.78
C LEU A 156 -11.66 9.45 9.14
N PRO A 157 -11.44 9.89 7.88
CA PRO A 157 -12.34 10.83 7.22
C PRO A 157 -13.65 10.15 6.84
N THR A 158 -14.69 10.97 6.66
CA THR A 158 -15.95 10.49 6.08
C THR A 158 -15.74 10.14 4.61
N TYR A 159 -16.28 9.01 4.16
CA TYR A 159 -16.30 8.65 2.74
C TYR A 159 -17.57 7.90 2.37
N GLN A 160 -17.87 7.91 1.07
CA GLN A 160 -18.93 7.13 0.45
C GLN A 160 -18.40 6.53 -0.85
N ASP A 161 -18.46 5.21 -0.96
CA ASP A 161 -18.11 4.47 -2.18
C ASP A 161 -19.28 3.54 -2.58
N TYR A 162 -19.29 3.12 -3.84
CA TYR A 162 -20.15 2.02 -4.30
C TYR A 162 -19.36 0.74 -4.42
N TYR A 163 -20.00 -0.37 -4.05
CA TYR A 163 -19.41 -1.70 -4.13
C TYR A 163 -20.35 -2.64 -4.89
N TYR A 164 -19.81 -3.36 -5.88
CA TYR A 164 -20.54 -4.47 -6.51
C TYR A 164 -19.97 -5.80 -6.05
N SER A 165 -20.82 -6.64 -5.47
CA SER A 165 -20.48 -8.03 -5.14
C SER A 165 -20.83 -8.95 -6.31
N PRO A 166 -19.86 -9.53 -7.01
CA PRO A 166 -20.14 -10.47 -8.10
C PRO A 166 -20.83 -11.73 -7.58
N GLU A 167 -20.40 -12.22 -6.41
CA GLU A 167 -20.97 -13.41 -5.75
C GLU A 167 -22.45 -13.24 -5.41
N ARG A 168 -22.84 -12.05 -4.93
CA ARG A 168 -24.24 -11.76 -4.53
C ARG A 168 -25.04 -11.17 -5.68
N ARG A 169 -24.39 -10.80 -6.79
CA ARG A 169 -24.96 -10.03 -7.90
C ARG A 169 -25.72 -8.80 -7.38
N GLN A 170 -25.08 -8.08 -6.48
CA GLN A 170 -25.73 -7.07 -5.63
C GLN A 170 -24.84 -5.85 -5.46
N TRP A 171 -25.43 -4.67 -5.62
CA TRP A 171 -24.80 -3.40 -5.29
C TRP A 171 -24.97 -3.02 -3.83
N PHE A 172 -23.99 -2.30 -3.32
CA PHE A 172 -23.95 -1.76 -1.99
C PHE A 172 -23.48 -0.31 -2.01
N ASN A 173 -24.07 0.51 -1.15
CA ASN A 173 -23.53 1.79 -0.73
C ASN A 173 -22.71 1.56 0.54
N VAL A 174 -21.42 1.93 0.51
CA VAL A 174 -20.48 1.75 1.62
C VAL A 174 -20.10 3.13 2.14
N THR A 175 -20.29 3.35 3.43
CA THR A 175 -19.98 4.64 4.05
C THR A 175 -19.16 4.45 5.31
N HIS A 176 -18.28 5.42 5.57
CA HIS A 176 -17.70 5.67 6.88
C HIS A 176 -18.10 7.07 7.30
N GLU A 177 -18.70 7.23 8.47
CA GLU A 177 -19.13 8.50 9.05
C GLU A 177 -19.06 8.39 10.58
N ASP A 178 -18.47 9.37 11.25
CA ASP A 178 -18.34 9.43 12.72
C ASP A 178 -17.82 8.12 13.37
N GLY A 179 -16.79 7.51 12.77
CA GLY A 179 -16.18 6.27 13.27
C GLY A 179 -17.01 5.01 13.05
N SER A 180 -18.13 5.10 12.32
CA SER A 180 -19.03 3.99 12.04
C SER A 180 -19.04 3.61 10.57
N TYR A 181 -18.92 2.31 10.29
CA TYR A 181 -19.03 1.75 8.94
C TYR A 181 -20.44 1.25 8.66
N ARG A 182 -20.97 1.57 7.48
CA ARG A 182 -22.26 1.06 7.01
C ARG A 182 -22.13 0.47 5.61
N THR A 183 -22.83 -0.63 5.38
CA THR A 183 -22.90 -1.29 4.08
C THR A 183 -24.36 -1.61 3.78
N THR A 184 -24.96 -0.83 2.89
CA THR A 184 -26.41 -0.88 2.61
C THR A 184 -26.64 -1.41 1.21
N LYS A 185 -27.50 -2.43 1.05
CA LYS A 185 -27.90 -2.92 -0.28
C LYS A 185 -28.63 -1.83 -1.05
N ILE A 186 -28.29 -1.65 -2.32
CA ILE A 186 -28.96 -0.74 -3.25
C ILE A 186 -29.23 -1.48 -4.57
N SER A 187 -30.20 -1.01 -5.38
CA SER A 187 -30.46 -1.64 -6.68
C SER A 187 -29.31 -1.43 -7.66
N SER A 188 -28.83 -0.19 -7.75
CA SER A 188 -27.67 0.25 -8.51
C SER A 188 -27.23 1.64 -8.02
N PRO A 189 -25.99 2.05 -8.27
CA PRO A 189 -25.57 3.43 -8.05
C PRO A 189 -26.32 4.42 -8.95
N PRO A 190 -26.53 5.67 -8.52
CA PRO A 190 -27.12 6.71 -9.35
C PRO A 190 -26.34 6.87 -10.66
N GLY A 191 -27.03 6.88 -11.80
CA GLY A 191 -26.39 7.02 -13.12
C GLY A 191 -25.71 5.76 -13.65
N MET A 192 -25.74 4.64 -12.91
CA MET A 192 -25.31 3.33 -13.41
C MET A 192 -26.52 2.45 -13.74
N THR A 193 -26.75 2.27 -15.03
CA THR A 193 -27.62 1.21 -15.56
C THR A 193 -26.77 0.28 -16.41
N TYR A 194 -26.80 -1.01 -16.08
CA TYR A 194 -26.21 -2.08 -16.90
C TYR A 194 -27.03 -2.34 -18.16
#